data_AF-A0A839HBD8-F1
#
_entry.id   AF-A0A839HBD8-F1
#
_cell.length_a   1.000
_cell.length_b   1.000
_cell.length_c   1.000
_cell.angle_alpha   90.00
_cell.angle_beta   90.00
_cell.angle_gamma   90.00
#
_symmetry.space_group_name_H-M   'P 1'
#
loop_
_entity.id
_entity.type
_entity.pdbx_description
1 polymer ?
#
loop_
_entity_poly.entity_id
_entity_poly.type
_entity_poly.pdbx_seq_one_letter_code
_entity_poly.pdbx_strand_id
1 'polypeptide(L)' 'MNTTPDDLLPEYNFDYTQAQANRFAKQATFAVTLRTDVFSYLQARATAKGITLNEMVNDMLKKDIELIETVK' A
#
# COMPACT_ATOMS: atom_id res chain seq x y z
N MET A 1 30.22 37.42 34.48
CA MET A 1 29.27 36.28 34.61
C MET A 1 28.10 36.59 33.70
N ASN A 2 27.91 35.82 32.64
CA ASN A 2 26.81 36.03 31.69
C ASN A 2 25.66 35.12 32.14
N THR A 3 24.62 35.70 32.75
CA THR A 3 23.43 34.99 33.23
C THR A 3 22.25 35.33 32.34
N THR A 4 22.30 34.89 31.09
CA THR A 4 21.11 34.88 30.23
C THR A 4 20.43 33.53 30.43
N PRO A 5 19.16 33.47 30.90
CA PRO A 5 18.41 32.23 30.91
C PRO A 5 18.36 31.70 29.49
N ASP A 6 18.75 30.44 29.33
CA ASP A 6 18.67 29.70 28.08
C ASP A 6 17.22 29.83 27.57
N ASP A 7 17.03 30.49 26.42
CA ASP A 7 15.75 30.69 25.72
C ASP A 7 15.27 29.35 25.12
N LEU A 8 15.24 28.30 25.94
CA LEU A 8 14.72 27.01 25.54
C LEU A 8 13.20 27.12 25.50
N LEU A 9 12.66 26.89 24.30
CA LEU A 9 11.23 26.69 24.10
C LEU A 9 10.75 25.60 25.08
N PRO A 10 9.55 25.76 25.68
CA PRO A 10 9.03 24.76 26.59
C PRO A 10 8.94 23.40 25.91
N GLU A 11 9.37 22.35 26.61
CA GLU A 11 9.21 20.97 26.16
C GLU A 11 7.72 20.65 26.07
N TYR A 12 7.18 20.66 24.84
CA TYR A 12 5.79 20.28 24.59
C TYR A 12 5.67 18.76 24.64
N ASN A 13 5.05 18.25 25.70
CA ASN A 13 4.63 16.86 25.77
C ASN A 13 3.29 16.72 25.03
N PHE A 14 3.35 16.35 23.75
CA PHE A 14 2.16 16.15 22.93
C PHE A 14 1.50 14.81 23.30
N ASP A 15 0.24 14.88 23.74
CA ASP A 15 -0.59 13.71 23.96
C ASP A 15 -1.18 13.22 22.63
N TYR A 16 -0.64 12.08 22.14
CA TYR A 16 -1.08 11.44 20.89
C TYR A 16 -2.14 10.35 21.10
N THR A 17 -2.73 10.21 22.29
CA THR A 17 -3.72 9.16 22.59
C THR A 17 -4.96 9.22 21.70
N GLN A 18 -5.32 10.41 21.19
CA GLN A 18 -6.42 10.60 20.24
C GLN A 18 -5.94 10.87 18.80
N ALA A 19 -4.66 10.68 18.52
CA ALA A 19 -4.13 10.87 17.17
C ALA A 19 -4.75 9.80 16.23
N GLN A 20 -5.56 10.24 15.28
CA GLN A 20 -6.08 9.37 14.25
C GLN A 20 -5.11 9.28 13.07
N ALA A 21 -5.08 8.11 12.46
CA ALA A 21 -4.38 7.87 11.20
C ALA A 21 -4.86 8.90 10.17
N ASN A 22 -3.95 9.74 9.64
CA ASN A 22 -4.35 10.80 8.73
C ASN A 22 -4.81 10.21 7.38
N ARG A 23 -5.42 11.02 6.50
CA ARG A 23 -5.89 10.61 5.16
C ARG A 23 -4.85 9.97 4.21
N PHE A 24 -3.56 10.04 4.57
CA PHE A 24 -2.38 9.46 3.92
C PHE A 24 -1.77 8.30 4.70
N ALA A 25 -2.32 7.93 5.86
CA ALA A 25 -2.10 6.62 6.46
C ALA A 25 -2.80 5.59 5.57
N LYS A 26 -2.17 5.33 4.42
CA LYS A 26 -2.72 4.63 3.28
C LYS A 26 -3.20 3.24 3.70
N GLN A 27 -4.38 2.87 3.21
CA GLN A 27 -4.71 1.47 2.95
C GLN A 27 -3.53 0.88 2.16
N ALA A 28 -2.89 -0.15 2.72
CA ALA A 28 -1.64 -0.67 2.21
C ALA A 28 -1.76 -1.00 0.71
N THR A 29 -1.16 -0.16 -0.13
CA THR A 29 -1.09 -0.39 -1.56
C THR A 29 0.14 -1.24 -1.80
N PHE A 30 -0.02 -2.56 -1.77
CA PHE A 30 1.10 -3.46 -2.07
C PHE A 30 1.36 -3.42 -3.58
N ALA A 31 2.58 -3.05 -3.97
CA ALA A 31 3.02 -3.09 -5.35
C ALA A 31 3.54 -4.50 -5.66
N VAL A 32 3.00 -5.12 -6.72
CA VAL A 32 3.51 -6.39 -7.25
C VAL A 32 4.30 -6.09 -8.52
N THR A 33 5.56 -6.52 -8.55
CA THR A 33 6.39 -6.40 -9.76
C THR A 33 6.10 -7.57 -10.69
N LEU A 34 5.66 -7.26 -11.91
CA LEU A 34 5.49 -8.23 -12.98
C LEU A 34 6.68 -8.15 -13.95
N ARG A 35 7.10 -9.30 -14.49
CA ARG A 35 8.05 -9.33 -15.60
C ARG A 35 7.42 -8.72 -16.85
N THR A 36 8.25 -8.16 -17.73
CA THR A 36 7.80 -7.43 -18.93
C THR A 36 6.91 -8.26 -19.86
N ASP A 37 7.29 -9.52 -20.10
CA ASP A 37 6.54 -10.48 -20.91
C ASP A 37 5.15 -10.77 -20.32
N VAL A 38 5.09 -11.02 -19.02
CA VAL A 38 3.84 -11.29 -18.28
C VAL A 38 2.94 -10.05 -18.30
N PHE A 39 3.50 -8.88 -18.06
CA PHE A 39 2.78 -7.61 -18.08
C PHE A 39 2.14 -7.35 -19.45
N SER A 40 2.91 -7.47 -20.54
CA SER A 40 2.39 -7.25 -21.90
C SER A 40 1.26 -8.22 -22.23
N TYR A 41 1.40 -9.49 -21.84
CA TYR A 41 0.37 -10.51 -22.07
C TYR A 41 -0.92 -10.21 -21.29
N LEU A 42 -0.82 -9.92 -19.99
CA LEU A 42 -1.98 -9.63 -19.15
C LEU A 42 -2.65 -8.31 -19.55
N GLN A 43 -1.87 -7.30 -19.94
CA GLN A 43 -2.43 -6.03 -20.38
C GLN A 43 -3.24 -6.17 -21.66
N ALA A 44 -2.71 -6.86 -22.68
CA ALA A 44 -3.45 -7.10 -23.92
C ALA A 44 -4.79 -7.82 -23.65
N ARG A 45 -4.79 -8.78 -22.72
CA ARG A 45 -5.97 -9.56 -22.36
C ARG A 45 -6.96 -8.78 -21.50
N ALA A 46 -6.48 -7.91 -20.62
CA ALA A 46 -7.32 -6.99 -19.84
C ALA A 46 -8.03 -6.00 -20.78
N THR A 47 -7.31 -5.43 -21.74
CA THR A 47 -7.88 -4.55 -22.78
C THR A 47 -8.92 -5.28 -23.62
N ALA A 48 -8.65 -6.51 -24.06
CA ALA A 48 -9.62 -7.31 -24.82
C ALA A 48 -10.90 -7.64 -24.02
N LYS A 49 -10.81 -7.71 -22.68
CA LYS A 49 -11.93 -7.95 -21.77
C LYS A 49 -12.61 -6.66 -21.28
N GLY A 50 -12.06 -5.49 -21.58
CA GLY A 50 -12.58 -4.20 -21.11
C GLY A 50 -12.45 -3.99 -19.59
N ILE A 51 -11.55 -4.72 -18.93
CA ILE A 51 -11.30 -4.59 -17.48
C ILE A 51 -9.91 -4.01 -17.21
N THR A 52 -9.68 -3.53 -16.00
CA THR A 52 -8.36 -3.03 -15.62
C THR A 52 -7.37 -4.19 -15.39
N LEU A 53 -6.08 -3.92 -15.60
CA LEU A 53 -5.02 -4.91 -15.31
C LEU A 53 -5.07 -5.36 -13.85
N ASN A 54 -5.33 -4.43 -12.92
CA ASN A 54 -5.39 -4.72 -11.49
C ASN A 54 -6.52 -5.70 -11.16
N GLU A 55 -7.72 -5.48 -11.69
CA GLU A 55 -8.85 -6.40 -11.50
C GLU A 55 -8.52 -7.78 -12.06
N MET A 56 -7.97 -7.84 -13.29
CA MET A 56 -7.60 -9.09 -13.93
C MET A 56 -6.56 -9.89 -13.12
N VAL A 57 -5.52 -9.22 -12.62
CA VAL A 57 -4.46 -9.84 -11.82
C VAL A 57 -5.02 -10.38 -10.50
N ASN A 58 -5.84 -9.59 -9.80
CA ASN A 58 -6.44 -10.04 -8.54
C ASN A 58 -7.38 -11.23 -8.74
N ASP A 59 -8.18 -11.24 -9.79
CA ASP A 59 -9.08 -12.36 -10.09
C ASP A 59 -8.31 -13.64 -10.43
N MET A 60 -7.16 -13.52 -11.10
CA MET A 60 -6.29 -14.66 -11.38
C MET A 60 -5.68 -15.20 -10.08
N LEU A 61 -5.11 -14.32 -9.25
CA LEU A 61 -4.48 -14.70 -7.99
C LEU A 61 -5.47 -15.34 -7.01
N LYS A 62 -6.72 -14.86 -6.95
CA LYS A 62 -7.77 -15.48 -6.12
C LYS A 62 -8.07 -16.92 -6.54
N LYS A 63 -8.21 -17.16 -7.85
CA LYS A 63 -8.44 -18.50 -8.39
C LYS A 63 -7.26 -19.43 -8.13
N ASP A 64 -6.04 -18.91 -8.23
CA ASP A 64 -4.83 -19.68 -7.92
C ASP A 64 -4.78 -20.05 -6.42
N ILE A 65 -5.18 -19.14 -5.52
CA ILE A 65 -5.30 -19.42 -4.08
C ILE A 65 -6.33 -20.53 -3.84
N GLU A 66 -7.53 -20.42 -4.42
CA GLU A 66 -8.57 -21.45 -4.31
C GLU A 66 -8.05 -22.82 -4.77
N LEU A 67 -7.35 -22.87 -5.91
CA LEU A 67 -6.75 -24.10 -6.42
C LEU A 67 -5.74 -24.69 -5.42
N ILE A 68 -4.84 -23.87 -4.88
CA ILE A 68 -3.85 -24.29 -3.88
C ILE A 68 -4.52 -24.83 -2.61
N GLU A 69 -5.60 -24.20 -2.16
CA GLU A 69 -6.34 -24.62 -0.98
C GLU A 69 -7.08 -25.94 -1.20
N THR A 70 -7.62 -26.20 -2.40
CA THR A 70 -8.32 -27.46 -2.70
C THR A 70 -7.42 -28.69 -2.78
N VAL A 71 -6.11 -28.50 -3.01
CA VAL A 71 -5.13 -29.59 -3.08
C VAL A 71 -4.59 -29.96 -1.68
N LYS A 72 -4.96 -29.18 -0.66
CA LYS A 72 -4.49 -29.32 0.72
C LYS A 72 -5.36 -30.30 1.52
#